data_AF-A0A5E4TSA2-F1
#
_entry.id   AF-A0A5E4TSA2-F1
#
_cell.length_a   1.000
_cell.length_b   1.000
_cell.length_c   1.000
_cell.angle_alpha   90.00
_cell.angle_beta   90.00
_cell.angle_gamma   90.00
#
_symmetry.space_group_name_H-M   'P 1'
#
loop_
_entity.id
_entity.type
_entity.pdbx_description
1 polymer ?
#
loop_
_entity_poly.entity_id
_entity_poly.type
_entity_poly.pdbx_seq_one_letter_code
_entity_poly.pdbx_strand_id
1 'polypeptide(L)'
;MSAQQLAPVAGADIEAEWTAEQRATANAGKLALDPQADPFGTQLPIGGNAGVNVNAGVSRTTAGTNLKVVRPASDASTSTAADGLRIEAVGKRYGERSVLSDFSLTIPRGGFAAIVGRSGCGKSTLLRLIAGLETPDAGRITLDGHALGGVSGKGAPQTTTRIMFQDARLLPWRTVLENVAIGLPKSSHAKALEVLREVGLAERANDWPSRLSGGQRQRVALARALVHQPDLLLLDEPLGALDALTRIEMHALIERLWRAHGFTALLVTHDVQEAVALADRVVLIEQGRLGLDQPVSLARPRARGSVEFAGLEAQVLARVLQTDVAPPSHVATAEPLWPAATVRWAI
;
A
#
# COMPACT_ATOMS: atom_id res chain seq x y z
N MET A 1 60.52 10.69 -21.70
CA MET A 1 60.30 11.81 -22.63
C MET A 1 58.98 11.53 -23.35
N SER A 2 57.86 12.24 -23.22
CA SER A 2 57.35 13.39 -22.45
C SER A 2 55.81 13.23 -22.56
N ALA A 3 54.96 13.23 -21.52
CA ALA A 3 54.56 14.28 -20.59
C ALA A 3 54.10 15.60 -21.26
N GLN A 4 52.89 16.05 -20.87
CA GLN A 4 52.16 17.31 -21.15
C GLN A 4 51.06 17.20 -22.23
N GLN A 5 49.81 17.67 -22.04
CA GLN A 5 49.29 18.68 -21.11
C GLN A 5 47.78 18.50 -20.86
N LEU A 6 47.40 18.55 -19.58
CA LEU A 6 46.07 18.89 -19.06
C LEU A 6 45.90 20.42 -19.06
N ALA A 7 44.68 20.90 -19.27
CA ALA A 7 44.22 22.23 -18.86
C ALA A 7 42.75 22.17 -18.40
N PRO A 8 42.29 23.06 -17.49
CA PRO A 8 41.29 22.77 -16.46
C PRO A 8 39.98 23.56 -16.55
N VAL A 9 38.96 23.03 -15.84
CA VAL A 9 37.83 23.66 -15.11
C VAL A 9 37.10 24.88 -15.71
N ALA A 10 35.78 24.71 -15.86
CA ALA A 10 34.79 25.75 -15.51
C ALA A 10 33.54 25.07 -14.91
N GLY A 11 33.56 24.91 -13.60
CA GLY A 11 32.37 24.70 -12.79
C GLY A 11 31.95 26.06 -12.23
N ALA A 12 30.83 26.57 -12.72
CA ALA A 12 29.97 27.58 -12.14
C ALA A 12 28.66 27.51 -12.94
N ASP A 13 27.52 27.80 -12.32
CA ASP A 13 26.19 28.01 -12.94
C ASP A 13 25.10 26.95 -12.68
N ILE A 14 25.25 26.06 -11.70
CA ILE A 14 24.10 25.22 -11.24
C ILE A 14 23.48 25.75 -9.93
N GLU A 15 24.18 26.58 -9.15
CA GLU A 15 23.61 27.20 -7.93
C GLU A 15 22.89 28.55 -8.18
N ALA A 16 23.08 29.17 -9.34
CA ALA A 16 22.50 30.48 -9.66
C ALA A 16 21.04 30.39 -10.14
N GLU A 17 20.61 29.28 -10.76
CA GLU A 17 19.23 29.10 -11.21
C GLU A 17 18.28 28.72 -10.05
N TRP A 18 18.78 28.05 -9.01
CA TRP A 18 17.93 27.54 -7.93
C TRP A 18 17.50 28.61 -6.91
N THR A 19 18.22 29.74 -6.83
CA THR A 19 17.90 30.86 -5.92
C THR A 19 16.95 31.90 -6.51
N ALA A 20 16.75 31.92 -7.83
CA ALA A 20 15.84 32.86 -8.50
C ALA A 20 14.37 32.45 -8.33
N GLU A 21 14.09 31.14 -8.35
CA GLU A 21 12.72 30.60 -8.27
C GLU A 21 12.13 30.74 -6.85
N GLN A 22 12.96 30.66 -5.81
CA GLN A 22 12.52 30.88 -4.41
C GLN A 22 12.23 32.34 -4.08
N ARG A 23 12.85 33.31 -4.78
CA ARG A 23 12.56 34.75 -4.60
C ARG A 23 11.26 35.18 -5.29
N ALA A 24 10.84 34.50 -6.35
CA ALA A 24 9.59 34.79 -7.05
C ALA A 24 8.36 34.36 -6.22
N THR A 25 8.44 33.24 -5.50
CA THR A 25 7.33 32.74 -4.65
C THR A 25 7.21 33.45 -3.31
N ALA A 26 8.29 34.09 -2.83
CA ALA A 26 8.28 34.85 -1.58
C ALA A 26 7.61 36.24 -1.68
N ASN A 27 7.37 36.75 -2.89
CA ASN A 27 6.83 38.11 -3.10
C ASN A 27 5.34 38.14 -3.49
N ALA A 28 4.67 36.99 -3.52
CA ALA A 28 3.24 36.86 -3.81
C ALA A 28 2.46 36.42 -2.56
N GLY A 29 2.41 37.27 -1.54
CA GLY A 29 1.73 36.93 -0.30
C GLY A 29 1.81 37.99 0.79
N LYS A 30 1.62 39.26 0.43
CA LYS A 30 1.53 40.36 1.40
C LYS A 30 0.11 40.93 1.37
N LEU A 31 -0.84 40.19 1.95
CA LEU A 31 -2.12 40.77 2.39
C LEU A 31 -1.94 41.24 3.83
N ALA A 32 -2.28 42.51 4.06
CA ALA A 32 -2.23 43.17 5.35
C ALA A 32 -3.19 42.50 6.34
N LEU A 33 -2.71 42.22 7.56
CA LEU A 33 -3.51 41.78 8.70
C LEU A 33 -3.76 42.96 9.64
N ASP A 34 -5.03 43.20 9.92
CA ASP A 34 -5.59 44.19 10.84
C ASP A 34 -5.48 43.66 12.29
N PRO A 35 -4.90 44.39 13.26
CA PRO A 35 -4.53 43.82 14.56
C PRO A 35 -5.64 43.72 15.61
N GLN A 36 -6.92 43.82 15.24
CA GLN A 36 -8.04 43.63 16.19
C GLN A 36 -9.20 42.83 15.60
N ALA A 37 -9.07 41.50 15.56
CA ALA A 37 -10.21 40.60 15.49
C ALA A 37 -9.85 39.28 16.17
N ASP A 38 -10.48 39.03 17.31
CA ASP A 38 -10.31 37.86 18.16
C ASP A 38 -11.23 36.72 17.65
N PRO A 39 -10.72 35.62 17.08
CA PRO A 39 -11.56 34.61 16.43
C PRO A 39 -11.93 33.41 17.32
N PHE A 40 -11.57 33.41 18.61
CA PHE A 40 -11.84 32.29 19.52
C PHE A 40 -12.49 32.73 20.83
N GLY A 41 -13.77 33.13 20.75
CA GLY A 41 -14.64 33.37 21.90
C GLY A 41 -14.89 32.10 22.74
N THR A 42 -13.95 31.78 23.63
CA THR A 42 -14.05 30.66 24.57
C THR A 42 -14.13 31.20 26.00
N GLN A 43 -15.34 31.49 26.47
CA GLN A 43 -15.63 31.61 27.91
C GLN A 43 -16.38 30.35 28.36
N LEU A 44 -15.68 29.50 29.09
CA LEU A 44 -16.26 28.41 29.89
C LEU A 44 -16.79 28.99 31.22
N PRO A 45 -18.00 28.65 31.67
CA PRO A 45 -18.35 28.77 33.07
C PRO A 45 -18.09 27.44 33.81
N ILE A 46 -17.37 27.56 34.91
CA ILE A 46 -17.08 26.53 35.90
C ILE A 46 -18.31 26.39 36.82
N GLY A 47 -18.75 25.15 37.06
CA GLY A 47 -19.35 24.61 38.30
C GLY A 47 -20.55 25.31 38.97
N GLY A 48 -21.62 24.55 39.22
CA GLY A 48 -22.68 24.94 40.15
C GLY A 48 -23.68 23.82 40.45
N ASN A 49 -23.71 23.39 41.72
CA ASN A 49 -24.56 22.34 42.28
C ASN A 49 -26.06 22.71 42.39
N ALA A 50 -26.86 21.66 42.60
CA ALA A 50 -28.13 21.58 43.35
C ALA A 50 -29.45 21.67 42.56
N GLY A 51 -30.36 20.73 42.87
CA GLY A 51 -31.79 20.87 42.56
C GLY A 51 -32.55 19.57 42.37
N VAL A 52 -32.86 18.87 43.47
CA VAL A 52 -33.92 17.85 43.54
C VAL A 52 -35.27 18.50 43.21
N ASN A 53 -36.10 17.86 42.37
CA ASN A 53 -37.53 17.75 42.66
C ASN A 53 -38.21 16.55 41.98
N VAL A 54 -39.14 15.99 42.73
CA VAL A 54 -39.94 14.79 42.52
C VAL A 54 -41.33 15.12 41.94
N ASN A 55 -42.05 14.05 41.57
CA ASN A 55 -43.44 13.93 41.12
C ASN A 55 -43.73 14.14 39.63
N ALA A 56 -44.73 13.50 39.04
CA ALA A 56 -45.48 12.26 39.27
C ALA A 56 -46.40 12.17 38.04
N GLY A 57 -46.60 10.99 37.47
CA GLY A 57 -47.48 10.86 36.30
C GLY A 57 -47.71 9.41 35.89
N VAL A 58 -48.34 8.65 36.78
CA VAL A 58 -48.91 7.33 36.47
C VAL A 58 -50.11 7.51 35.55
N SER A 59 -50.16 6.77 34.46
CA SER A 59 -51.40 6.18 33.94
C SER A 59 -51.08 4.94 33.12
N ARG A 60 -51.45 3.80 33.69
CA ARG A 60 -51.55 2.51 33.00
C ARG A 60 -52.86 2.51 32.22
N THR A 61 -52.84 2.06 30.97
CA THR A 61 -53.99 1.32 30.43
C THR A 61 -53.50 0.18 29.56
N THR A 62 -54.12 -0.95 29.82
CA THR A 62 -53.88 -2.31 29.37
C THR A 62 -54.42 -2.52 27.95
N ALA A 63 -53.66 -3.17 27.08
CA ALA A 63 -54.20 -3.99 26.00
C ALA A 63 -53.10 -4.89 25.43
N GLY A 64 -53.20 -6.18 25.73
CA GLY A 64 -52.32 -7.19 25.16
C GLY A 64 -52.56 -7.34 23.66
N THR A 65 -51.47 -7.42 22.90
CA THR A 65 -51.50 -8.01 21.56
C THR A 65 -50.16 -8.72 21.30
N ASN A 66 -50.25 -9.94 20.80
CA ASN A 66 -49.18 -10.91 20.63
C ASN A 66 -47.92 -10.37 19.95
N LEU A 67 -46.79 -10.35 20.67
CA LEU A 67 -45.46 -10.24 20.08
C LEU A 67 -45.10 -11.57 19.42
N LYS A 68 -45.43 -11.68 18.13
CA LYS A 68 -44.88 -12.69 17.24
C LYS A 68 -43.38 -12.39 17.12
N VAL A 69 -42.53 -13.27 17.65
CA VAL A 69 -41.08 -13.24 17.42
C VAL A 69 -40.86 -13.52 15.94
N VAL A 70 -40.85 -12.45 15.14
CA VAL A 70 -40.36 -12.48 13.77
C VAL A 70 -38.84 -12.52 13.90
N ARG A 71 -38.27 -13.72 13.80
CA ARG A 71 -36.90 -13.87 13.33
C ARG A 71 -36.82 -13.11 12.01
N PRO A 72 -35.92 -12.13 11.81
CA PRO A 72 -35.71 -11.63 10.47
C PRO A 72 -35.33 -12.85 9.62
N ALA A 73 -36.21 -13.12 8.65
CA ALA A 73 -35.94 -14.06 7.60
C ALA A 73 -34.59 -13.68 6.99
N SER A 74 -33.84 -14.71 6.63
CA SER A 74 -32.70 -14.57 5.73
C SER A 74 -33.17 -13.83 4.48
N ASP A 75 -32.96 -12.52 4.45
CA ASP A 75 -32.93 -11.77 3.22
C ASP A 75 -31.71 -12.27 2.47
N ALA A 76 -31.97 -13.29 1.66
CA ALA A 76 -31.25 -13.58 0.44
C ALA A 76 -31.33 -12.32 -0.42
N SER A 77 -30.53 -11.32 -0.06
CA SER A 77 -30.16 -10.25 -0.94
C SER A 77 -29.42 -10.90 -2.10
N THR A 78 -30.07 -10.79 -3.24
CA THR A 78 -29.64 -11.30 -4.52
C THR A 78 -28.19 -10.87 -4.74
N SER A 79 -27.31 -11.86 -4.86
CA SER A 79 -25.90 -11.74 -5.24
C SER A 79 -25.72 -10.67 -6.32
N THR A 80 -25.26 -9.48 -5.93
CA THR A 80 -24.56 -8.59 -6.86
C THR A 80 -23.32 -9.37 -7.29
N ALA A 81 -23.27 -9.70 -8.57
CA ALA A 81 -22.23 -10.53 -9.15
C ALA A 81 -20.83 -10.04 -8.75
N ALA A 82 -19.96 -11.02 -8.53
CA ALA A 82 -18.65 -10.96 -7.92
C ALA A 82 -17.64 -10.06 -8.66
N ASP A 83 -17.74 -8.74 -8.49
CA ASP A 83 -16.74 -7.81 -9.01
C ASP A 83 -15.51 -7.76 -8.09
N GLY A 84 -14.35 -8.16 -8.61
CA GLY A 84 -13.07 -8.12 -7.90
C GLY A 84 -12.46 -9.49 -7.60
N LEU A 85 -11.39 -9.49 -6.81
CA LEU A 85 -10.66 -10.70 -6.41
C LEU A 85 -11.35 -11.35 -5.21
N ARG A 86 -11.77 -12.60 -5.37
CA ARG A 86 -12.40 -13.42 -4.34
C ARG A 86 -11.66 -14.73 -4.15
N ILE A 87 -11.25 -14.97 -2.92
CA ILE A 87 -10.55 -16.15 -2.44
C ILE A 87 -11.49 -16.81 -1.44
N GLU A 88 -11.89 -18.05 -1.70
CA GLU A 88 -12.91 -18.76 -0.91
C GLU A 88 -12.37 -20.10 -0.43
N ALA A 89 -12.21 -20.23 0.89
CA ALA A 89 -11.80 -21.45 1.59
C ALA A 89 -10.56 -22.13 0.99
N VAL A 90 -9.58 -21.32 0.56
CA VAL A 90 -8.41 -21.84 -0.15
C VAL A 90 -7.49 -22.60 0.79
N GLY A 91 -7.16 -23.83 0.40
CA GLY A 91 -6.20 -24.69 1.07
C GLY A 91 -5.03 -25.06 0.18
N LYS A 92 -3.82 -25.08 0.74
CA LYS A 92 -2.61 -25.56 0.05
C LYS A 92 -1.69 -26.34 0.98
N ARG A 93 -1.28 -27.52 0.55
CA ARG A 93 -0.40 -28.47 1.23
C ARG A 93 0.77 -28.83 0.32
N TYR A 94 1.95 -28.99 0.91
CA TYR A 94 3.11 -29.61 0.27
C TYR A 94 3.52 -30.83 1.10
N GLY A 95 3.20 -32.02 0.60
CA GLY A 95 3.28 -33.26 1.38
C GLY A 95 2.41 -33.16 2.63
N GLU A 96 3.02 -33.39 3.80
CA GLU A 96 2.34 -33.33 5.10
C GLU A 96 2.16 -31.90 5.63
N ARG A 97 2.89 -30.92 5.08
CA ARG A 97 2.86 -29.54 5.58
C ARG A 97 1.72 -28.75 4.95
N SER A 98 0.74 -28.35 5.77
CA SER A 98 -0.26 -27.36 5.37
C SER A 98 0.34 -25.94 5.41
N VAL A 99 0.28 -25.22 4.30
CA VAL A 99 0.76 -23.83 4.18
C VAL A 99 -0.39 -22.84 4.23
N LEU A 100 -1.52 -23.17 3.59
CA LEU A 100 -2.77 -22.41 3.68
C LEU A 100 -3.90 -23.35 4.07
N SER A 101 -4.75 -22.91 4.98
CA SER A 101 -5.88 -23.69 5.50
C SER A 101 -7.09 -22.78 5.62
N ASP A 102 -8.11 -23.02 4.80
CA ASP A 102 -9.39 -22.29 4.85
C ASP A 102 -9.20 -20.76 4.75
N PHE A 103 -8.34 -20.31 3.84
CA PHE A 103 -8.08 -18.89 3.66
C PHE A 103 -9.14 -18.26 2.77
N SER A 104 -9.84 -17.25 3.30
CA SER A 104 -10.87 -16.50 2.57
C SER A 104 -10.59 -15.01 2.61
N LEU A 105 -10.68 -14.34 1.45
CA LEU A 105 -10.45 -12.91 1.31
C LEU A 105 -11.22 -12.38 0.11
N THR A 106 -11.84 -11.20 0.25
CA THR A 106 -12.48 -10.49 -0.86
C THR A 106 -11.91 -9.08 -0.97
N ILE A 107 -11.52 -8.71 -2.19
CA ILE A 107 -11.01 -7.40 -2.55
C ILE A 107 -11.88 -6.89 -3.71
N PRO A 108 -12.61 -5.78 -3.54
CA PRO A 108 -13.45 -5.24 -4.61
C PRO A 108 -12.60 -4.78 -5.80
N ARG A 109 -13.21 -4.66 -7.00
CA ARG A 109 -12.52 -4.06 -8.16
C ARG A 109 -11.94 -2.70 -7.80
N GLY A 110 -10.69 -2.47 -8.23
CA GLY A 110 -9.98 -1.24 -7.94
C GLY A 110 -9.56 -1.10 -6.47
N GLY A 111 -9.86 -2.06 -5.60
CA GLY A 111 -9.43 -2.05 -4.22
C GLY A 111 -7.93 -2.30 -4.08
N PHE A 112 -7.33 -1.71 -3.04
CA PHE A 112 -5.94 -1.96 -2.66
C PHE A 112 -5.90 -2.74 -1.34
N ALA A 113 -5.41 -3.98 -1.37
CA ALA A 113 -5.19 -4.76 -0.16
C ALA A 113 -3.70 -5.02 0.08
N ALA A 114 -3.31 -5.09 1.34
CA ALA A 114 -1.97 -5.51 1.75
C ALA A 114 -2.04 -6.77 2.62
N ILE A 115 -1.13 -7.70 2.36
CA ILE A 115 -0.92 -8.91 3.14
C ILE A 115 0.40 -8.73 3.90
N VAL A 116 0.27 -8.77 5.22
CA VAL A 116 1.38 -8.72 6.15
C VAL A 116 1.51 -10.09 6.82
N GLY A 117 2.72 -10.43 7.24
CA GLY A 117 2.95 -11.60 8.07
C GLY A 117 4.41 -11.99 8.15
N ARG A 118 4.74 -12.82 9.14
CA ARG A 118 6.11 -13.30 9.36
C ARG A 118 6.63 -14.09 8.14
N SER A 119 7.95 -14.19 8.02
CA SER A 119 8.56 -15.04 7.00
C SER A 119 8.07 -16.48 7.15
N GLY A 120 7.70 -17.11 6.02
CA GLY A 120 7.22 -18.50 6.00
C GLY A 120 5.74 -18.72 6.35
N CYS A 121 4.92 -17.67 6.52
CA CYS A 121 3.48 -17.83 6.77
C CYS A 121 2.62 -18.19 5.53
N GLY A 122 3.22 -18.23 4.33
CA GLY A 122 2.53 -18.64 3.10
C GLY A 122 2.20 -17.51 2.10
N LYS A 123 2.69 -16.27 2.31
CA LYS A 123 2.41 -15.11 1.43
C LYS A 123 2.78 -15.36 -0.04
N SER A 124 4.00 -15.85 -0.30
CA SER A 124 4.44 -16.16 -1.67
C SER A 124 3.66 -17.33 -2.29
N THR A 125 3.25 -18.31 -1.49
CA THR A 125 2.37 -19.39 -1.96
C THR A 125 1.01 -18.84 -2.38
N LEU A 126 0.40 -17.96 -1.57
CA LEU A 126 -0.85 -17.29 -1.92
C LEU A 126 -0.73 -16.49 -3.22
N LEU A 127 0.36 -15.73 -3.41
CA LEU A 127 0.60 -15.01 -4.66
C LEU A 127 0.68 -15.93 -5.88
N ARG A 128 1.36 -17.08 -5.76
CA ARG A 128 1.44 -18.06 -6.86
C ARG A 128 0.09 -18.67 -7.19
N LEU A 129 -0.74 -18.93 -6.19
CA LEU A 129 -2.11 -19.41 -6.39
C LEU A 129 -2.96 -18.37 -7.12
N ILE A 130 -2.92 -17.11 -6.68
CA ILE A 130 -3.69 -16.02 -7.32
C ILE A 130 -3.19 -15.76 -8.75
N ALA A 131 -1.88 -15.87 -8.99
CA ALA A 131 -1.30 -15.73 -10.31
C ALA A 131 -1.55 -16.93 -11.25
N GLY A 132 -2.20 -18.00 -10.76
CA GLY A 132 -2.42 -19.22 -11.52
C GLY A 132 -1.15 -20.02 -11.83
N LEU A 133 -0.05 -19.77 -11.10
CA LEU A 133 1.21 -20.51 -11.22
C LEU A 133 1.16 -21.85 -10.46
N GLU A 134 0.26 -21.96 -9.49
CA GLU A 134 -0.03 -23.19 -8.76
C GLU A 134 -1.56 -23.37 -8.63
N THR A 135 -2.01 -24.61 -8.51
CA THR A 135 -3.42 -24.94 -8.26
C THR A 135 -3.67 -25.10 -6.77
N PRO A 136 -4.75 -24.53 -6.21
CA PRO A 136 -5.15 -24.79 -4.83
C PRO A 136 -5.60 -26.25 -4.66
N ASP A 137 -5.36 -26.84 -3.49
CA ASP A 137 -5.80 -28.22 -3.21
C ASP A 137 -7.25 -28.26 -2.70
N ALA A 138 -7.75 -27.13 -2.20
CA ALA A 138 -9.12 -26.92 -1.77
C ALA A 138 -9.53 -25.45 -1.99
N GLY A 139 -10.85 -25.21 -2.07
CA GLY A 139 -11.40 -23.87 -2.30
C GLY A 139 -11.28 -23.41 -3.75
N ARG A 140 -11.54 -22.13 -3.97
CA ARG A 140 -11.42 -21.51 -5.30
C ARG A 140 -10.97 -20.05 -5.22
N ILE A 141 -10.32 -19.60 -6.29
CA ILE A 141 -9.93 -18.21 -6.49
C ILE A 141 -10.63 -17.72 -7.74
N THR A 142 -11.28 -16.57 -7.67
CA THR A 142 -11.96 -15.94 -8.81
C THR A 142 -11.58 -14.47 -8.89
N LEU A 143 -11.52 -13.95 -10.11
CA LEU A 143 -11.41 -12.53 -10.42
C LEU A 143 -12.54 -12.17 -11.36
N ASP A 144 -13.43 -11.28 -10.92
CA ASP A 144 -14.60 -10.86 -11.68
C ASP A 144 -15.49 -12.03 -12.10
N GLY A 145 -15.66 -12.99 -11.18
CA GLY A 145 -16.39 -14.23 -11.42
C GLY A 145 -15.64 -15.30 -12.23
N HIS A 146 -14.46 -15.01 -12.79
CA HIS A 146 -13.66 -15.95 -13.56
C HIS A 146 -12.65 -16.67 -12.67
N ALA A 147 -12.58 -18.01 -12.77
CA ALA A 147 -11.62 -18.78 -11.97
C ALA A 147 -10.17 -18.43 -12.34
N LEU A 148 -9.37 -18.12 -11.31
CA LEU A 148 -7.92 -17.97 -11.40
C LEU A 148 -7.27 -19.28 -10.96
N GLY A 149 -6.44 -19.88 -11.82
CA GLY A 149 -5.79 -21.16 -11.54
C GLY A 149 -6.62 -22.35 -12.01
N GLY A 150 -6.06 -23.06 -12.99
CA GLY A 150 -6.73 -24.11 -13.76
C GLY A 150 -6.27 -23.99 -15.22
N VAL A 151 -6.23 -25.09 -15.97
CA VAL A 151 -5.96 -25.03 -17.41
C VAL A 151 -7.11 -24.25 -18.03
N SER A 152 -6.95 -22.94 -18.20
CA SER A 152 -7.90 -22.09 -18.90
C SER A 152 -8.01 -22.65 -20.31
N GLY A 153 -9.08 -23.41 -20.54
CA GLY A 153 -9.44 -23.89 -21.87
C GLY A 153 -9.55 -22.71 -22.83
N LYS A 154 -9.28 -22.96 -24.12
CA LYS A 154 -9.48 -22.00 -25.20
C LYS A 154 -10.89 -21.38 -25.09
N GLY A 155 -11.01 -20.17 -24.56
CA GLY A 155 -12.30 -19.46 -24.45
C GLY A 155 -12.59 -18.75 -23.13
N ALA A 156 -11.79 -18.92 -22.07
CA ALA A 156 -11.95 -18.08 -20.87
C ALA A 156 -11.51 -16.63 -21.17
N PRO A 157 -12.26 -15.60 -20.72
CA PRO A 157 -11.80 -14.22 -20.79
C PRO A 157 -10.42 -14.08 -20.17
N GLN A 158 -9.49 -13.44 -20.88
CA GLN A 158 -8.13 -13.25 -20.40
C GLN A 158 -8.14 -12.18 -19.31
N THR A 159 -8.47 -12.54 -18.07
CA THR A 159 -8.20 -11.68 -16.91
C THR A 159 -6.69 -11.43 -16.87
N THR A 160 -6.28 -10.17 -16.91
CA THR A 160 -4.86 -9.86 -17.08
C THR A 160 -4.22 -9.68 -15.71
N THR A 161 -3.83 -10.80 -15.07
CA THR A 161 -3.09 -10.79 -13.80
C THR A 161 -1.60 -10.60 -14.06
N ARG A 162 -0.95 -9.66 -13.37
CA ARG A 162 0.49 -9.42 -13.46
C ARG A 162 1.14 -9.42 -12.09
N ILE A 163 2.37 -9.93 -12.02
CA ILE A 163 3.19 -9.94 -10.80
C ILE A 163 4.40 -9.03 -11.01
N MET A 164 4.64 -8.16 -10.02
CA MET A 164 5.90 -7.47 -9.82
C MET A 164 6.63 -8.13 -8.65
N PHE A 165 7.85 -8.62 -8.91
CA PHE A 165 8.68 -9.28 -7.91
C PHE A 165 9.57 -8.28 -7.17
N GLN A 166 10.07 -8.70 -6.00
CA GLN A 166 11.03 -7.95 -5.19
C GLN A 166 12.29 -7.56 -6.00
N ASP A 167 12.81 -8.46 -6.83
CA ASP A 167 13.82 -8.12 -7.83
C ASP A 167 13.14 -7.67 -9.13
N ALA A 168 13.57 -6.53 -9.66
CA ALA A 168 13.07 -5.96 -10.91
C ALA A 168 13.21 -6.94 -12.09
N ARG A 169 14.16 -7.89 -12.04
CA ARG A 169 14.33 -8.96 -13.05
C ARG A 169 14.25 -8.43 -14.48
N LEU A 170 14.93 -7.32 -14.73
CA LEU A 170 15.04 -6.74 -16.08
C LEU A 170 15.99 -7.59 -16.90
N LEU A 171 15.71 -7.74 -18.20
CA LEU A 171 16.58 -8.42 -19.15
C LEU A 171 17.79 -7.51 -19.41
N PRO A 172 19.02 -7.90 -19.00
CA PRO A 172 20.18 -7.00 -19.04
C PRO A 172 20.66 -6.69 -20.46
N TRP A 173 20.31 -7.55 -21.43
CA TRP A 173 20.63 -7.39 -22.86
C TRP A 173 19.54 -6.66 -23.66
N ARG A 174 18.55 -6.06 -22.99
CA ARG A 174 17.52 -5.22 -23.61
C ARG A 174 17.51 -3.84 -23.00
N THR A 175 17.18 -2.84 -23.81
CA THR A 175 16.97 -1.46 -23.33
C THR A 175 15.79 -1.37 -22.37
N VAL A 176 15.66 -0.24 -21.68
CA VAL A 176 14.53 0.04 -20.79
C VAL A 176 13.19 -0.05 -21.53
N LEU A 177 13.09 0.55 -22.72
CA LEU A 177 11.88 0.49 -23.55
C LEU A 177 11.53 -0.95 -23.94
N GLU A 178 12.53 -1.73 -24.38
CA GLU A 178 12.33 -3.12 -24.77
C GLU A 178 12.01 -4.04 -23.58
N ASN A 179 12.44 -3.67 -22.38
CA ASN A 179 12.05 -4.34 -21.14
C ASN A 179 10.58 -4.08 -20.80
N VAL A 180 10.12 -2.84 -20.95
CA VAL A 180 8.70 -2.51 -20.74
C VAL A 180 7.83 -3.15 -21.82
N ALA A 181 8.25 -3.12 -23.09
CA ALA A 181 7.51 -3.66 -24.22
C ALA A 181 7.55 -5.21 -24.34
N ILE A 182 8.01 -5.95 -23.33
CA ILE A 182 8.02 -7.42 -23.37
C ILE A 182 6.60 -7.95 -23.57
N GLY A 183 6.42 -8.80 -24.58
CA GLY A 183 5.14 -9.39 -24.93
C GLY A 183 4.23 -8.49 -25.77
N LEU A 184 4.69 -7.30 -26.16
CA LEU A 184 4.00 -6.42 -27.10
C LEU A 184 4.63 -6.51 -28.50
N PRO A 185 3.85 -6.33 -29.57
CA PRO A 185 4.40 -6.15 -30.91
C PRO A 185 5.17 -4.82 -30.99
N LYS A 186 6.16 -4.74 -31.90
CA LYS A 186 6.96 -3.52 -32.09
C LYS A 186 6.12 -2.28 -32.40
N SER A 187 4.98 -2.46 -33.07
CA SER A 187 4.01 -1.39 -33.35
C SER A 187 3.44 -0.73 -32.08
N SER A 188 3.46 -1.44 -30.94
CA SER A 188 2.97 -0.93 -29.66
C SER A 188 4.06 -0.35 -28.76
N HIS A 189 5.29 -0.15 -29.26
CA HIS A 189 6.36 0.49 -28.49
C HIS A 189 6.00 1.92 -28.07
N ALA A 190 5.17 2.63 -28.84
CA ALA A 190 4.65 3.93 -28.42
C ALA A 190 3.88 3.85 -27.10
N LYS A 191 3.07 2.80 -26.90
CA LYS A 191 2.36 2.55 -25.63
C LYS A 191 3.34 2.32 -24.48
N ALA A 192 4.40 1.56 -24.72
CA ALA A 192 5.44 1.32 -23.72
C ALA A 192 6.18 2.61 -23.33
N LEU A 193 6.41 3.52 -24.28
CA LEU A 193 7.00 4.82 -24.02
C LEU A 193 6.08 5.72 -23.19
N GLU A 194 4.77 5.72 -23.46
CA GLU A 194 3.80 6.46 -22.66
C GLU A 194 3.79 6.00 -21.19
N VAL A 195 3.78 4.68 -20.95
CA VAL A 195 3.85 4.15 -19.59
C VAL A 195 5.20 4.45 -18.93
N LEU A 196 6.30 4.47 -19.69
CA LEU A 196 7.60 4.94 -19.19
C LEU A 196 7.57 6.42 -18.77
N ARG A 197 6.82 7.25 -19.50
CA ARG A 197 6.61 8.66 -19.16
C ARG A 197 5.86 8.81 -17.83
N GLU A 198 4.84 7.98 -17.59
CA GLU A 198 4.10 7.98 -16.32
C GLU A 198 4.96 7.63 -15.10
N VAL A 199 5.97 6.78 -15.27
CA VAL A 199 6.95 6.46 -14.21
C VAL A 199 8.15 7.42 -14.17
N GLY A 200 8.18 8.44 -15.03
CA GLY A 200 9.24 9.45 -15.08
C GLY A 200 10.55 8.98 -15.69
N LEU A 201 10.51 8.00 -16.61
CA LEU A 201 11.70 7.39 -17.23
C LEU A 201 11.70 7.42 -18.77
N ALA A 202 10.88 8.27 -19.39
CA ALA A 202 10.83 8.42 -20.85
C ALA A 202 12.21 8.76 -21.46
N GLU A 203 12.94 9.71 -20.87
CA GLU A 203 14.27 10.12 -21.33
C GLU A 203 15.33 9.00 -21.23
N ARG A 204 15.05 7.96 -20.45
CA ARG A 204 15.93 6.80 -20.26
C ARG A 204 15.47 5.58 -21.03
N ALA A 205 14.54 5.72 -21.98
CA ALA A 205 14.00 4.62 -22.79
C ALA A 205 15.10 3.79 -23.49
N ASN A 206 16.17 4.44 -23.93
CA ASN A 206 17.29 3.80 -24.65
C ASN A 206 18.45 3.38 -23.73
N ASP A 207 18.36 3.64 -22.42
CA ASP A 207 19.38 3.18 -21.47
C ASP A 207 19.32 1.67 -21.29
N TRP A 208 20.46 1.10 -20.89
CA TRP A 208 20.55 -0.30 -20.45
C TRP A 208 20.25 -0.40 -18.95
N PRO A 209 19.64 -1.49 -18.45
CA PRO A 209 19.32 -1.67 -17.03
C PRO A 209 20.49 -1.48 -16.07
N SER A 210 21.72 -1.75 -16.52
CA SER A 210 22.95 -1.56 -15.75
C SER A 210 23.28 -0.10 -15.45
N ARG A 211 22.72 0.86 -16.20
CA ARG A 211 22.91 2.32 -15.99
C ARG A 211 21.87 2.93 -15.05
N LEU A 212 20.88 2.15 -14.62
CA LEU A 212 19.80 2.62 -13.76
C LEU A 212 20.14 2.39 -12.28
N SER A 213 19.67 3.29 -11.41
CA SER A 213 19.66 3.08 -9.96
C SER A 213 18.67 1.95 -9.57
N GLY A 214 18.76 1.43 -8.34
CA GLY A 214 17.84 0.41 -7.83
C GLY A 214 16.36 0.84 -7.93
N GLY A 215 16.06 2.07 -7.51
CA GLY A 215 14.72 2.66 -7.63
C GLY A 215 14.24 2.80 -9.07
N GLN A 216 15.13 3.24 -9.98
CA GLN A 216 14.79 3.35 -11.40
C GLN A 216 14.47 1.97 -12.01
N ARG A 217 15.25 0.93 -11.67
CA ARG A 217 14.94 -0.44 -12.13
C ARG A 217 13.57 -0.92 -11.64
N GLN A 218 13.19 -0.59 -10.39
CA GLN A 218 11.86 -0.91 -9.88
C GLN A 218 10.74 -0.17 -10.62
N ARG A 219 10.95 1.12 -10.94
CA ARG A 219 10.00 1.89 -11.76
C ARG A 219 9.83 1.30 -13.17
N VAL A 220 10.91 0.82 -13.79
CA VAL A 220 10.83 0.09 -15.08
C VAL A 220 10.06 -1.22 -14.92
N ALA A 221 10.28 -1.98 -13.84
CA ALA A 221 9.54 -3.21 -13.58
C ALA A 221 8.03 -2.94 -13.37
N LEU A 222 7.67 -1.85 -12.70
CA LEU A 222 6.29 -1.39 -12.56
C LEU A 222 5.69 -1.01 -13.92
N ALA A 223 6.40 -0.20 -14.72
CA ALA A 223 5.97 0.16 -16.07
C ALA A 223 5.74 -1.08 -16.96
N ARG A 224 6.63 -2.08 -16.88
CA ARG A 224 6.48 -3.36 -17.58
C ARG A 224 5.21 -4.12 -17.17
N ALA A 225 4.81 -4.05 -15.90
CA ALA A 225 3.57 -4.65 -15.45
C ALA A 225 2.35 -3.87 -15.98
N LEU A 226 2.41 -2.54 -15.98
CA LEU A 226 1.30 -1.65 -16.34
C LEU A 226 1.03 -1.53 -17.84
N VAL A 227 2.02 -1.75 -18.70
CA VAL A 227 1.83 -1.61 -20.15
C VAL A 227 0.74 -2.53 -20.72
N HIS A 228 0.51 -3.66 -20.04
CA HIS A 228 -0.51 -4.64 -20.38
C HIS A 228 -1.88 -4.34 -19.76
N GLN A 229 -2.04 -3.21 -19.04
CA GLN A 229 -3.28 -2.77 -18.39
C GLN A 229 -3.92 -3.90 -17.55
N PRO A 230 -3.24 -4.35 -16.48
CA PRO A 230 -3.71 -5.47 -15.68
C PRO A 230 -4.98 -5.12 -14.91
N ASP A 231 -5.94 -6.06 -14.84
CA ASP A 231 -7.08 -5.97 -13.91
C ASP A 231 -6.64 -6.17 -12.46
N LEU A 232 -5.61 -7.00 -12.26
CA LEU A 232 -5.03 -7.36 -10.97
C LEU A 232 -3.51 -7.28 -11.02
N LEU A 233 -2.95 -6.40 -10.20
CA LEU A 233 -1.52 -6.25 -9.99
C LEU A 233 -1.11 -6.82 -8.63
N LEU A 234 -0.28 -7.86 -8.68
CA LEU A 234 0.32 -8.50 -7.51
C LEU A 234 1.72 -7.91 -7.28
N LEU A 235 1.97 -7.41 -6.08
CA LEU A 235 3.20 -6.74 -5.69
C LEU A 235 3.89 -7.55 -4.59
N ASP A 236 4.98 -8.27 -4.90
CA ASP A 236 5.72 -9.10 -3.94
C ASP A 236 6.95 -8.37 -3.41
N GLU A 237 6.83 -7.74 -2.23
CA GLU A 237 7.88 -6.94 -1.58
C GLU A 237 8.59 -5.94 -2.51
N PRO A 238 7.89 -5.12 -3.32
CA PRO A 238 8.51 -4.30 -4.36
C PRO A 238 9.43 -3.18 -3.84
N LEU A 239 9.42 -2.93 -2.54
CA LEU A 239 10.05 -1.76 -1.90
C LEU A 239 11.14 -2.11 -0.89
N GLY A 240 11.32 -3.41 -0.58
CA GLY A 240 12.22 -3.86 0.47
C GLY A 240 13.70 -3.56 0.19
N ALA A 241 14.08 -3.40 -1.08
CA ALA A 241 15.46 -3.10 -1.49
C ALA A 241 15.74 -1.60 -1.72
N LEU A 242 14.78 -0.71 -1.44
CA LEU A 242 14.91 0.73 -1.69
C LEU A 242 15.37 1.48 -0.44
N ASP A 243 16.14 2.56 -0.64
CA ASP A 243 16.41 3.54 0.40
C ASP A 243 15.13 4.29 0.82
N ALA A 244 15.17 4.95 1.98
CA ALA A 244 13.99 5.56 2.57
C ALA A 244 13.32 6.62 1.70
N LEU A 245 14.12 7.48 1.04
CA LEU A 245 13.57 8.56 0.20
C LEU A 245 12.96 7.98 -1.07
N THR A 246 13.70 7.12 -1.77
CA THR A 246 13.20 6.43 -2.97
C THR A 246 11.95 5.59 -2.67
N ARG A 247 11.86 4.97 -1.49
CA ARG A 247 10.66 4.25 -1.03
C ARG A 247 9.45 5.18 -0.90
N ILE A 248 9.61 6.36 -0.30
CA ILE A 248 8.54 7.36 -0.19
C ILE A 248 8.07 7.79 -1.58
N GLU A 249 9.00 8.09 -2.50
CA GLU A 249 8.66 8.45 -3.88
C GLU A 249 7.93 7.33 -4.60
N MET A 250 8.37 6.08 -4.41
CA MET A 250 7.78 4.90 -5.03
C MET A 250 6.37 4.61 -4.48
N HIS A 251 6.12 4.80 -3.18
CA HIS A 251 4.77 4.76 -2.62
C HIS A 251 3.83 5.73 -3.33
N ALA A 252 4.24 7.00 -3.41
CA ALA A 252 3.45 8.02 -4.06
C ALA A 252 3.22 7.69 -5.55
N LEU A 253 4.22 7.12 -6.22
CA LEU A 253 4.10 6.67 -7.61
C LEU A 253 3.07 5.54 -7.77
N ILE A 254 3.17 4.48 -6.96
CA ILE A 254 2.24 3.35 -6.99
C ILE A 254 0.81 3.83 -6.72
N GLU A 255 0.61 4.67 -5.70
CA GLU A 255 -0.71 5.21 -5.36
C GLU A 255 -1.30 6.05 -6.51
N ARG A 256 -0.51 6.92 -7.14
CA ARG A 256 -0.97 7.71 -8.29
C ARG A 256 -1.37 6.82 -9.47
N LEU A 257 -0.54 5.83 -9.81
CA LEU A 257 -0.80 4.93 -10.93
C LEU A 257 -2.01 4.04 -10.66
N TRP A 258 -2.14 3.51 -9.45
CA TRP A 258 -3.29 2.75 -9.02
C TRP A 258 -4.60 3.55 -9.17
N ARG A 259 -4.61 4.80 -8.71
CA ARG A 259 -5.78 5.69 -8.86
C ARG A 259 -6.07 6.04 -10.31
N ALA A 260 -5.03 6.27 -11.11
CA ALA A 260 -5.19 6.67 -12.51
C ALA A 260 -5.70 5.52 -13.39
N HIS A 261 -5.23 4.29 -13.14
CA HIS A 261 -5.58 3.12 -13.96
C HIS A 261 -6.73 2.28 -13.39
N GLY A 262 -7.06 2.44 -12.09
CA GLY A 262 -8.19 1.75 -11.46
C GLY A 262 -8.04 0.23 -11.33
N PHE A 263 -6.80 -0.29 -11.40
CA PHE A 263 -6.55 -1.73 -11.25
C PHE A 263 -6.72 -2.19 -9.80
N THR A 264 -7.02 -3.47 -9.60
CA THR A 264 -7.03 -4.07 -8.27
C THR A 264 -5.59 -4.39 -7.86
N ALA A 265 -5.18 -4.04 -6.64
CA ALA A 265 -3.82 -4.22 -6.18
C ALA A 265 -3.74 -5.11 -4.93
N LEU A 266 -2.81 -6.06 -4.94
CA LEU A 266 -2.47 -6.87 -3.78
C LEU A 266 -0.98 -6.73 -3.47
N LEU A 267 -0.67 -6.04 -2.37
CA LEU A 267 0.69 -5.87 -1.87
C LEU A 267 1.01 -6.94 -0.84
N VAL A 268 2.08 -7.68 -1.05
CA VAL A 268 2.72 -8.50 -0.04
C VAL A 268 3.92 -7.74 0.48
N THR A 269 3.92 -7.44 1.77
CA THR A 269 5.03 -6.76 2.44
C THR A 269 5.25 -7.30 3.84
N HIS A 270 6.47 -7.15 4.34
CA HIS A 270 6.81 -7.37 5.74
C HIS A 270 6.79 -6.07 6.56
N ASP A 271 6.64 -4.91 5.91
CA ASP A 271 6.61 -3.60 6.55
C ASP A 271 5.14 -3.15 6.77
N VAL A 272 4.78 -2.95 8.04
CA VAL A 272 3.45 -2.50 8.45
C VAL A 272 3.17 -1.07 7.97
N GLN A 273 4.18 -0.20 7.94
CA GLN A 273 4.02 1.18 7.48
C GLN A 273 3.66 1.22 6.00
N GLU A 274 4.26 0.36 5.17
CA GLU A 274 3.92 0.25 3.75
C GLU A 274 2.47 -0.20 3.56
N ALA A 275 2.04 -1.21 4.34
CA ALA A 275 0.68 -1.72 4.30
C ALA A 275 -0.35 -0.64 4.68
N VAL A 276 -0.13 0.07 5.80
CA VAL A 276 -1.03 1.13 6.28
C VAL A 276 -0.94 2.39 5.40
N ALA A 277 0.17 2.64 4.70
CA ALA A 277 0.29 3.77 3.77
C ALA A 277 -0.45 3.54 2.45
N LEU A 278 -0.43 2.32 1.90
CA LEU A 278 -0.94 2.07 0.55
C LEU A 278 -2.30 1.38 0.49
N ALA A 279 -2.62 0.49 1.44
CA ALA A 279 -3.79 -0.39 1.32
C ALA A 279 -5.03 0.16 1.99
N ASP A 280 -6.19 -0.04 1.39
CA ASP A 280 -7.49 0.20 2.02
C ASP A 280 -7.88 -0.91 3.01
N ARG A 281 -7.18 -2.05 2.92
CA ARG A 281 -7.39 -3.21 3.79
C ARG A 281 -6.08 -3.93 4.07
N VAL A 282 -5.76 -4.16 5.34
CA VAL A 282 -4.57 -4.89 5.78
C VAL A 282 -4.97 -6.24 6.34
N VAL A 283 -4.40 -7.30 5.79
CA VAL A 283 -4.71 -8.69 6.14
C VAL A 283 -3.45 -9.34 6.70
N LEU A 284 -3.56 -10.02 7.84
CA LEU A 284 -2.47 -10.80 8.42
C LEU A 284 -2.69 -12.28 8.14
N ILE A 285 -1.68 -12.97 7.61
CA ILE A 285 -1.68 -14.43 7.54
C ILE A 285 -0.98 -15.02 8.76
N GLU A 286 -1.70 -15.83 9.52
CA GLU A 286 -1.19 -16.57 10.67
C GLU A 286 -1.47 -18.06 10.53
N GLN A 287 -0.42 -18.88 10.61
CA GLN A 287 -0.55 -20.34 10.54
C GLN A 287 -1.38 -20.83 9.33
N GLY A 288 -1.27 -20.12 8.20
CA GLY A 288 -2.00 -20.42 6.97
C GLY A 288 -3.47 -19.99 6.94
N ARG A 289 -3.95 -19.28 7.96
CA ARG A 289 -5.31 -18.73 8.07
C ARG A 289 -5.29 -17.21 8.07
N LEU A 290 -6.45 -16.61 7.85
CA LEU A 290 -6.64 -15.17 8.05
C LEU A 290 -6.65 -14.90 9.56
N GLY A 291 -5.64 -14.17 10.05
CA GLY A 291 -5.44 -13.88 11.47
C GLY A 291 -5.88 -12.47 11.89
N LEU A 292 -5.83 -11.50 10.96
CA LEU A 292 -6.33 -10.14 11.13
C LEU A 292 -6.89 -9.68 9.80
N ASP A 293 -7.98 -8.92 9.87
CA ASP A 293 -8.58 -8.23 8.75
C ASP A 293 -8.93 -6.80 9.21
N GLN A 294 -8.06 -5.85 8.88
CA GLN A 294 -8.14 -4.48 9.35
C GLN A 294 -8.46 -3.54 8.17
N PRO A 295 -9.65 -2.92 8.13
CA PRO A 295 -9.91 -1.84 7.19
C PRO A 295 -9.09 -0.60 7.57
N VAL A 296 -8.56 0.10 6.57
CA VAL A 296 -7.80 1.36 6.74
C VAL A 296 -8.66 2.51 6.21
N SER A 297 -9.45 3.10 7.10
CA SER A 297 -10.39 4.19 6.78
C SER A 297 -9.74 5.59 6.80
N LEU A 298 -8.44 5.69 6.55
CA LEU A 298 -7.71 6.96 6.52
C LEU A 298 -7.85 7.66 5.16
N ALA A 299 -8.12 8.96 5.20
CA ALA A 299 -8.12 9.80 4.00
C ALA A 299 -6.72 9.85 3.35
N ARG A 300 -6.70 9.93 2.02
CA ARG A 300 -5.48 10.02 1.21
C ARG A 300 -5.29 11.47 0.73
N PRO A 301 -4.06 12.03 0.71
CA PRO A 301 -2.79 11.39 1.06
C PRO A 301 -2.68 11.12 2.56
N ARG A 302 -2.20 9.93 2.92
CA ARG A 302 -2.10 9.51 4.33
C ARG A 302 -0.89 10.17 4.98
N ALA A 303 -1.14 11.04 5.94
CA ALA A 303 -0.09 11.67 6.73
C ALA A 303 0.50 10.65 7.72
N ARG A 304 1.69 10.13 7.44
CA ARG A 304 2.36 9.12 8.31
C ARG A 304 2.58 9.59 9.75
N GLY A 305 2.67 10.91 9.95
CA GLY A 305 2.80 11.52 11.28
C GLY A 305 1.47 11.75 12.01
N SER A 306 0.33 11.35 11.44
CA SER A 306 -0.97 11.53 12.11
C SER A 306 -1.15 10.50 13.23
N VAL A 307 -1.91 10.89 14.25
CA VAL A 307 -2.20 10.03 15.40
C VAL A 307 -3.00 8.80 14.95
N GLU A 308 -3.93 8.97 14.00
CA GLU A 308 -4.73 7.84 13.49
C GLU A 308 -3.87 6.84 12.72
N PHE A 309 -2.88 7.31 11.94
CA PHE A 309 -1.92 6.46 11.25
C PHE A 309 -1.10 5.63 12.24
N ALA A 310 -0.50 6.30 13.22
CA ALA A 310 0.31 5.64 14.25
C ALA A 310 -0.52 4.63 15.08
N GLY A 311 -1.79 4.94 15.35
CA GLY A 311 -2.71 4.04 16.03
C GLY A 311 -2.98 2.76 15.26
N LEU A 312 -3.27 2.85 13.96
CA LEU A 312 -3.48 1.69 13.09
C LEU A 312 -2.19 0.87 12.91
N GLU A 313 -1.05 1.55 12.73
CA GLU A 313 0.25 0.90 12.66
C GLU A 313 0.53 0.09 13.94
N ALA A 314 0.34 0.68 15.12
CA ALA A 314 0.55 0.01 16.39
C ALA A 314 -0.36 -1.20 16.57
N GLN A 315 -1.63 -1.11 16.16
CA GLN A 315 -2.59 -2.24 16.23
C GLN A 315 -2.15 -3.40 15.34
N VAL A 316 -1.80 -3.13 14.08
CA VAL A 316 -1.34 -4.17 13.15
C VAL A 316 -0.02 -4.77 13.64
N LEU A 317 0.92 -3.93 14.10
CA LEU A 317 2.21 -4.37 14.62
C LEU A 317 2.08 -5.25 15.86
N ALA A 318 1.22 -4.87 16.81
CA ALA A 318 0.91 -5.67 18.00
C ALA A 318 0.49 -7.09 17.63
N ARG A 319 -0.39 -7.20 16.64
CA ARG A 319 -0.91 -8.47 16.16
C ARG A 319 0.15 -9.30 15.42
N VAL A 320 0.97 -8.66 14.59
CA VAL A 320 2.08 -9.31 13.86
C VAL A 320 3.15 -9.85 14.81
N LEU A 321 3.50 -9.07 15.84
CA LEU A 321 4.52 -9.44 16.83
C LEU A 321 3.97 -10.34 17.94
N GLN A 322 2.65 -10.57 18.00
CA GLN A 322 1.98 -11.32 19.07
C GLN A 322 2.32 -10.79 20.47
N THR A 323 2.53 -9.48 20.55
CA THR A 323 2.84 -8.77 21.79
C THR A 323 1.62 -7.94 22.14
N ASP A 324 1.11 -8.09 23.36
CA ASP A 324 0.12 -7.16 23.90
C ASP A 324 0.79 -5.78 23.98
N VAL A 325 0.48 -4.91 23.00
CA VAL A 325 0.98 -3.53 23.03
C VAL A 325 0.14 -2.77 24.03
N ALA A 326 0.68 -2.62 25.25
CA ALA A 326 0.22 -1.57 26.15
C ALA A 326 0.39 -0.21 25.45
N PRO A 327 -0.58 0.72 25.57
CA PRO A 327 -0.46 2.03 24.95
C PRO A 327 0.84 2.72 25.42
N PRO A 328 1.46 3.57 24.57
CA PRO A 328 2.71 4.22 24.93
C PRO A 328 2.50 5.10 26.16
N SER A 329 2.94 4.61 27.32
CA SER A 329 3.10 5.43 28.51
C SER A 329 4.28 6.37 28.25
N HIS A 330 4.04 7.67 28.23
CA HIS A 330 5.11 8.66 28.29
C HIS A 330 5.98 8.37 29.53
N VAL A 331 7.15 7.77 29.32
CA VAL A 331 8.18 7.71 30.35
C VAL A 331 8.81 9.09 30.37
N ALA A 332 8.63 9.80 31.48
CA ALA A 332 9.34 11.04 31.74
C ALA A 332 10.84 10.80 31.55
N THR A 333 11.45 11.64 30.73
CA THR A 333 12.87 11.64 30.37
C THR A 333 13.75 11.59 31.61
N ALA A 334 14.41 10.45 31.87
CA ALA A 334 15.66 10.45 32.60
C ALA A 334 16.75 10.98 31.65
N GLU A 335 17.52 11.96 32.11
CA GLU A 335 18.65 12.51 31.35
C GLU A 335 19.66 11.40 31.01
N PRO A 336 20.12 11.30 29.75
CA PRO A 336 21.13 10.32 29.39
C PRO A 336 22.52 10.75 29.90
N LEU A 337 23.04 10.05 30.91
CA LEU A 337 24.44 10.12 31.31
C LEU A 337 25.29 9.27 30.34
N TRP A 338 25.71 9.82 29.20
CA TRP A 338 26.73 9.19 28.36
C TRP A 338 28.12 9.72 28.71
N PRO A 339 29.09 8.88 29.14
CA PRO A 339 30.48 9.27 29.13
C PRO A 339 30.98 9.25 27.68
N ALA A 340 31.15 10.44 27.08
CA ALA A 340 31.55 10.66 25.69
C ALA A 340 33.02 10.30 25.38
N ALA A 341 33.59 9.25 25.98
CA ALA A 341 35.03 9.03 25.91
C ALA A 341 35.45 7.55 25.79
N THR A 342 34.76 6.71 25.02
CA THR A 342 35.40 5.46 24.52
C THR A 342 34.71 4.91 23.27
N VAL A 343 34.90 5.58 22.12
CA VAL A 343 34.66 4.93 20.82
C VAL A 343 36.02 4.71 20.17
N ARG A 344 36.46 3.45 20.11
CA ARG A 344 37.55 3.04 19.24
C ARG A 344 36.93 2.41 17.99
N TRP A 345 37.23 3.01 16.84
CA TRP A 345 36.86 2.46 15.54
C TRP A 345 37.65 1.17 15.29
N ALA A 346 36.99 0.16 14.72
CA ALA A 346 37.69 -0.98 14.15
C ALA A 346 38.43 -0.51 12.89
N ILE A 347 39.75 -0.67 12.88
CA ILE A 347 40.60 -0.56 11.69
C ILE A 347 40.66 -1.94 11.06
#